data_AF-A0A7J6VBW5-F1
#
_entry.id   AF-A0A7J6VBW5-F1
#
_cell.length_a   1.000
_cell.length_b   1.000
_cell.length_c   1.000
_cell.angle_alpha   90.00
_cell.angle_beta   90.00
_cell.angle_gamma   90.00
#
_symmetry.space_group_name_H-M   'P 1'
#
loop_
_entity.id
_entity.type
_entity.pdbx_description
1 polymer ?
#
loop_
_entity_poly.entity_id
_entity_poly.type
_entity_poly.pdbx_seq_one_letter_code
_entity_poly.pdbx_strand_id
1 'polypeptide(L)'
;MPPILARPLVEVHYSQRFRTFKNLVRRKYVDGKTLEECLVCPSGFDPIHWTPFIENEFRSEKKDKNSKNAQNRSKNDLGHSMGRRSYAQLHYLEKQKNPHHKRTRVDDWKTGHVRSDGTVLESAREKYELVEAAEERMASSNFSEEGSNSQLDINSDALSEVFGPDHKNRVRGIGSNISKRQYHRSVAAKAIIEEVNSMSVAEVRTDVANVKTDVAGVKTDMADLKSMMQ
;
A
#
# COMPACT_ATOMS: atom_id res chain seq x y z
N MET A 1 -5.91 -3.48 10.62
CA MET A 1 -6.27 -4.00 9.27
C MET A 1 -5.97 -5.48 9.25
N PRO A 2 -6.76 -6.32 8.54
CA PRO A 2 -6.38 -7.71 8.33
C PRO A 2 -4.99 -7.77 7.68
N PRO A 3 -4.13 -8.74 8.05
CA PRO A 3 -2.88 -9.00 7.34
C PRO A 3 -3.11 -9.10 5.83
N ILE A 4 -2.10 -8.71 5.04
CA ILE A 4 -2.15 -8.74 3.57
C ILE A 4 -2.68 -10.08 3.05
N LEU A 5 -2.22 -11.18 3.67
CA LEU A 5 -2.57 -12.56 3.31
C LEU A 5 -3.99 -12.97 3.74
N ALA A 6 -4.53 -12.39 4.81
CA ALA A 6 -5.83 -12.76 5.36
C ALA A 6 -7.00 -12.02 4.68
N ARG A 7 -6.71 -10.89 4.02
CA ARG A 7 -7.74 -10.02 3.46
C ARG A 7 -8.57 -10.67 2.34
N PRO A 8 -8.00 -11.38 1.35
CA PRO A 8 -8.80 -12.04 0.32
C PRO A 8 -9.85 -12.99 0.92
N LEU A 9 -9.45 -13.76 1.94
CA LEU A 9 -10.34 -14.66 2.67
C LEU A 9 -11.46 -13.89 3.39
N VAL A 10 -11.14 -12.80 4.09
CA VAL A 10 -12.16 -11.96 4.76
C VAL A 10 -13.09 -11.29 3.74
N GLU A 11 -12.57 -10.82 2.61
CA GLU A 11 -13.38 -10.17 1.59
C GLU A 11 -14.41 -11.11 0.98
N VAL A 12 -14.04 -12.39 0.78
CA VAL A 12 -14.90 -13.48 0.27
C VAL A 12 -15.91 -13.96 1.31
N HIS A 13 -15.47 -14.22 2.55
CA HIS A 13 -16.29 -14.93 3.53
C HIS A 13 -17.13 -14.01 4.45
N TYR A 14 -16.75 -12.73 4.63
CA TYR A 14 -17.50 -11.83 5.50
C TYR A 14 -18.60 -11.11 4.73
N SER A 15 -19.85 -11.52 4.93
CA SER A 15 -20.99 -10.94 4.22
C SER A 15 -21.12 -9.42 4.44
N GLN A 16 -21.60 -8.71 3.41
CA GLN A 16 -21.82 -7.26 3.47
C GLN A 16 -22.74 -6.86 4.64
N ARG A 17 -23.67 -7.73 5.01
CA ARG A 17 -24.61 -7.53 6.13
C ARG A 17 -23.88 -7.21 7.44
N PHE A 18 -22.82 -7.93 7.78
CA PHE A 18 -22.07 -7.65 9.01
C PHE A 18 -21.32 -6.31 8.97
N ARG A 19 -20.95 -5.85 7.77
CA ARG A 19 -20.21 -4.59 7.58
C ARG A 19 -21.12 -3.36 7.70
N THR A 20 -22.40 -3.49 7.34
CA THR A 20 -23.36 -2.38 7.31
C THR A 20 -24.39 -2.41 8.42
N PHE A 21 -24.51 -3.52 9.16
CA PHE A 21 -25.56 -3.74 10.17
C PHE A 21 -25.71 -2.58 11.16
N LYS A 22 -24.64 -2.15 11.83
CA LYS A 22 -24.71 -1.02 12.78
C LYS A 22 -25.20 0.27 12.13
N ASN A 23 -24.80 0.56 10.90
CA ASN A 23 -25.27 1.75 10.17
C ASN A 23 -26.74 1.62 9.77
N LEU A 24 -27.19 0.41 9.40
CA LEU A 24 -28.60 0.15 9.12
C LEU A 24 -29.47 0.34 10.37
N VAL A 25 -29.01 -0.16 11.52
CA VAL A 25 -29.69 0.03 12.80
C VAL A 25 -29.82 1.50 13.15
N ARG A 26 -28.73 2.29 13.05
CA ARG A 26 -28.77 3.74 13.30
C ARG A 26 -29.78 4.47 12.42
N ARG A 27 -29.67 4.29 11.09
CA ARG A 27 -30.56 4.95 10.13
C ARG A 27 -32.03 4.63 10.35
N LYS A 28 -32.36 3.39 10.72
CA LYS A 28 -33.74 2.94 10.85
C LYS A 28 -34.35 3.29 12.20
N TYR A 29 -33.56 3.21 13.27
CA TYR A 29 -34.10 3.23 14.63
C TYR A 29 -33.60 4.38 15.50
N VAL A 30 -32.55 5.11 15.11
CA VAL A 30 -31.93 6.16 15.95
C VAL A 30 -32.00 7.53 15.29
N ASP A 31 -31.68 7.63 14.01
CA ASP A 31 -31.58 8.91 13.31
C ASP A 31 -32.93 9.67 13.34
N GLY A 32 -32.91 10.90 13.86
CA GLY A 32 -34.09 11.78 13.95
C GLY A 32 -35.05 11.50 15.11
N LYS A 33 -34.74 10.56 16.01
CA LYS A 33 -35.58 10.19 17.16
C LYS A 33 -35.00 10.64 18.50
N THR A 34 -35.85 10.75 19.51
CA THR A 34 -35.48 11.02 20.90
C THR A 34 -34.98 9.75 21.60
N LEU A 35 -34.35 9.92 22.77
CA LEU A 35 -33.86 8.79 23.57
C LEU A 35 -35.01 7.86 23.99
N GLU A 36 -36.12 8.44 24.46
CA GLU A 36 -37.29 7.71 24.95
C GLU A 36 -37.92 6.85 23.84
N GLU A 37 -38.06 7.40 22.63
CA GLU A 37 -38.53 6.66 21.45
C GLU A 37 -37.61 5.51 21.07
N CYS A 38 -36.30 5.68 21.27
CA CYS A 38 -35.30 4.68 20.91
C CYS A 38 -35.17 3.56 21.95
N LEU A 39 -35.54 3.78 23.21
CA LEU A 39 -35.43 2.77 24.27
C LEU A 39 -36.42 1.60 24.07
N VAL A 40 -37.49 1.80 23.30
CA VAL A 40 -38.40 0.72 22.91
C VAL A 40 -37.68 -0.25 21.96
N CYS A 41 -37.38 -1.45 22.46
CA CYS A 41 -36.64 -2.47 21.73
C CYS A 41 -37.45 -3.00 20.52
N PRO A 42 -36.94 -2.88 19.28
CA PRO A 42 -37.61 -3.43 18.10
C PRO A 42 -37.61 -4.97 18.09
N SER A 43 -38.61 -5.56 17.42
CA SER A 43 -38.68 -7.01 17.22
C SER A 43 -37.42 -7.55 16.52
N GLY A 44 -36.87 -8.65 17.05
CA GLY A 44 -35.63 -9.28 16.57
C GLY A 44 -34.34 -8.75 17.22
N PHE A 45 -34.43 -7.85 18.21
CA PHE A 45 -33.30 -7.43 19.04
C PHE A 45 -33.50 -7.90 20.48
N ASP A 46 -32.40 -8.23 21.15
CA ASP A 46 -32.40 -8.54 22.58
C ASP A 46 -32.39 -7.23 23.39
N PRO A 47 -33.39 -6.97 24.25
CA PRO A 47 -33.41 -5.80 25.13
C PRO A 47 -32.12 -5.61 25.94
N ILE A 48 -31.46 -6.70 26.35
CA ILE A 48 -30.21 -6.66 27.14
C ILE A 48 -29.09 -5.96 26.37
N HIS A 49 -29.05 -6.10 25.04
CA HIS A 49 -28.06 -5.45 24.18
C HIS A 49 -28.55 -4.13 23.58
N TRP A 50 -29.87 -4.00 23.41
CA TRP A 50 -30.48 -2.81 22.83
C TRP A 50 -30.34 -1.58 23.74
N THR A 51 -30.71 -1.69 25.01
CA THR A 51 -30.70 -0.55 25.95
C THR A 51 -29.30 0.06 26.08
N PRO A 52 -28.22 -0.71 26.36
CA PRO A 52 -26.87 -0.13 26.44
C PRO A 52 -26.37 0.44 25.11
N PHE A 53 -26.82 -0.13 23.98
CA PHE A 53 -26.49 0.41 22.66
C PHE A 53 -27.09 1.80 22.46
N ILE A 54 -28.38 1.98 22.77
CA ILE A 54 -29.08 3.25 22.64
C ILE A 54 -28.51 4.29 23.61
N GLU A 55 -28.36 3.97 24.90
CA GLU A 55 -27.73 4.86 25.89
C GLU A 55 -26.35 5.35 25.41
N ASN A 56 -25.56 4.45 24.82
CA ASN A 56 -24.27 4.81 24.25
C ASN A 56 -24.40 5.72 23.01
N GLU A 57 -25.36 5.51 22.09
CA GLU A 57 -25.61 6.42 20.95
C GLU A 57 -26.00 7.84 21.39
N PHE A 58 -26.70 7.99 22.52
CA PHE A 58 -27.13 9.30 23.04
C PHE A 58 -26.11 10.01 23.96
N ARG A 59 -25.06 9.32 24.41
CA ARG A 59 -23.98 9.90 25.22
C ARG A 59 -23.34 11.13 24.56
N SER A 60 -23.26 12.25 25.29
CA SER A 60 -22.70 13.53 24.81
C SER A 60 -21.28 13.38 24.26
N GLU A 61 -20.39 12.71 25.00
CA GLU A 61 -19.00 12.45 24.60
C GLU A 61 -18.91 11.79 23.21
N LYS A 62 -19.80 10.83 22.93
CA LYS A 62 -19.83 10.15 21.64
C LYS A 62 -20.33 11.08 20.53
N LYS A 63 -21.35 11.90 20.79
CA LYS A 63 -21.85 12.90 19.85
C LYS A 63 -20.77 13.93 19.51
N ASP A 64 -20.04 14.41 20.52
CA ASP A 64 -18.94 15.35 20.33
C ASP A 64 -17.81 14.74 19.50
N LYS A 65 -17.44 13.48 19.80
CA LYS A 65 -16.43 12.75 19.02
C LYS A 65 -16.87 12.54 17.58
N ASN A 66 -18.13 12.17 17.35
CA ASN A 66 -18.69 12.00 16.01
C ASN A 66 -18.74 13.31 15.23
N SER A 67 -19.12 14.41 15.87
CA SER A 67 -19.14 15.76 15.30
C SER A 67 -17.73 16.21 14.90
N LYS A 68 -16.75 16.12 15.82
CA LYS A 68 -15.33 16.39 15.52
C LYS A 68 -14.82 15.54 14.36
N ASN A 69 -15.14 14.24 14.34
CA ASN A 69 -14.75 13.35 13.25
C ASN A 69 -15.44 13.72 11.91
N ALA A 70 -16.66 14.22 11.92
CA ALA A 70 -17.34 14.71 10.73
C ALA A 70 -16.67 15.99 10.18
N GLN A 71 -16.40 16.96 11.06
CA GLN A 71 -15.66 18.18 10.70
C GLN A 71 -14.23 17.88 10.20
N ASN A 72 -13.55 16.88 10.77
CA ASN A 72 -12.24 16.46 10.28
C ASN A 72 -12.32 15.78 8.91
N ARG A 73 -13.37 15.00 8.66
CA ARG A 73 -13.59 14.37 7.34
C ARG A 73 -13.92 15.40 6.26
N SER A 74 -14.67 16.46 6.58
CA SER A 74 -14.98 17.51 5.60
C SER A 74 -13.76 18.32 5.20
N LYS A 75 -12.71 18.36 6.03
CA LYS A 75 -11.42 18.98 5.72
C LYS A 75 -10.48 18.07 4.91
N ASN A 76 -10.86 16.81 4.67
CA ASN A 76 -10.05 15.89 3.88
C ASN A 76 -10.45 16.01 2.41
N ASP A 77 -9.74 16.88 1.69
CA ASP A 77 -9.92 17.17 0.27
C ASP A 77 -9.22 16.12 -0.62
N LEU A 78 -8.10 15.56 -0.19
CA LEU A 78 -7.32 14.62 -0.99
C LEU A 78 -7.78 13.17 -0.80
N GLY A 79 -8.83 12.79 -1.53
CA GLY A 79 -9.34 11.41 -1.59
C GLY A 79 -8.43 10.45 -2.36
N HIS A 80 -8.46 9.14 -2.01
CA HIS A 80 -7.73 8.07 -2.69
C HIS A 80 -8.68 6.96 -3.20
N SER A 81 -8.28 6.18 -4.21
CA SER A 81 -9.10 5.18 -4.90
C SER A 81 -9.02 3.77 -4.31
N MET A 82 -8.05 3.53 -3.41
CA MET A 82 -7.76 2.20 -2.83
C MET A 82 -8.85 1.60 -1.93
N GLY A 83 -9.94 2.33 -1.66
CA GLY A 83 -11.00 1.90 -0.75
C GLY A 83 -10.47 1.62 0.65
N ARG A 84 -10.64 0.39 1.16
CA ARG A 84 -10.11 0.00 2.48
C ARG A 84 -8.66 -0.50 2.43
N ARG A 85 -8.00 -0.55 1.26
CA ARG A 85 -6.62 -1.06 1.13
C ARG A 85 -5.61 -0.01 1.59
N SER A 86 -4.53 -0.47 2.24
CA SER A 86 -3.39 0.39 2.58
C SER A 86 -2.41 0.49 1.41
N TYR A 87 -1.54 1.50 1.44
CA TYR A 87 -0.42 1.61 0.49
C TYR A 87 0.50 0.38 0.53
N ALA A 88 0.78 -0.18 1.70
CA ALA A 88 1.55 -1.44 1.81
C ALA A 88 0.87 -2.62 1.08
N GLN A 89 -0.47 -2.70 1.11
CA GLN A 89 -1.22 -3.70 0.35
C GLN A 89 -1.17 -3.43 -1.16
N LEU A 90 -1.31 -2.16 -1.56
CA LEU A 90 -1.19 -1.75 -2.96
C LEU A 90 0.20 -2.12 -3.51
N HIS A 91 1.26 -1.71 -2.83
CA HIS A 91 2.64 -1.99 -3.22
C HIS A 91 2.88 -3.50 -3.40
N TYR A 92 2.39 -4.32 -2.48
CA TYR A 92 2.52 -5.78 -2.57
C TYR A 92 1.82 -6.35 -3.82
N LEU A 93 0.58 -5.92 -4.09
CA LEU A 93 -0.18 -6.39 -5.25
C LEU A 93 0.44 -5.94 -6.57
N GLU A 94 0.91 -4.68 -6.64
CA GLU A 94 1.57 -4.17 -7.85
C GLU A 94 2.92 -4.86 -8.09
N LYS A 95 3.66 -5.18 -7.03
CA LYS A 95 4.89 -5.98 -7.13
C LYS A 95 4.61 -7.41 -7.62
N GLN A 96 3.48 -8.02 -7.26
CA GLN A 96 3.13 -9.34 -7.81
C GLN A 96 2.83 -9.29 -9.31
N LYS A 97 2.17 -8.23 -9.78
CA LYS A 97 1.88 -8.04 -11.20
C LYS A 97 3.14 -7.78 -12.01
N ASN A 98 4.03 -6.93 -11.50
CA ASN A 98 5.27 -6.52 -12.17
C ASN A 98 6.47 -6.67 -11.22
N PRO A 99 7.01 -7.90 -11.01
CA PRO A 99 8.06 -8.15 -10.02
C PRO A 99 9.38 -7.42 -10.27
N HIS A 100 9.69 -7.14 -11.53
CA HIS A 100 10.93 -6.47 -11.94
C HIS A 100 10.85 -4.94 -11.89
N HIS A 101 9.65 -4.37 -11.78
CA HIS A 101 9.49 -2.92 -11.73
C HIS A 101 9.81 -2.40 -10.33
N LYS A 102 10.88 -1.59 -10.22
CA LYS A 102 11.28 -0.92 -8.98
C LYS A 102 10.35 0.24 -8.69
N ARG A 103 9.32 -0.02 -7.88
CA ARG A 103 8.34 1.00 -7.46
C ARG A 103 8.89 1.91 -6.37
N THR A 104 8.75 3.19 -6.59
CA THR A 104 8.97 4.27 -5.62
C THR A 104 7.70 4.54 -4.81
N ARG A 105 7.82 5.38 -3.77
CA ARG A 105 6.64 5.86 -3.05
C ARG A 105 5.75 6.79 -3.89
N VAL A 106 6.34 7.44 -4.90
CA VAL A 106 5.63 8.33 -5.82
C VAL A 106 4.71 7.51 -6.73
N ASP A 107 5.24 6.40 -7.26
CA ASP A 107 4.45 5.42 -8.03
C ASP A 107 3.26 4.90 -7.24
N ASP A 108 3.50 4.53 -5.98
CA ASP A 108 2.45 4.03 -5.08
C ASP A 108 1.41 5.10 -4.77
N TRP A 109 1.84 6.34 -4.50
CA TRP A 109 0.93 7.48 -4.31
C TRP A 109 0.08 7.70 -5.57
N LYS A 110 0.67 7.80 -6.75
CA LYS A 110 -0.03 7.98 -8.03
C LYS A 110 -1.04 6.85 -8.26
N THR A 111 -0.61 5.60 -8.12
CA THR A 111 -1.49 4.43 -8.28
C THR A 111 -2.67 4.46 -7.29
N GLY A 112 -2.43 4.94 -6.07
CA GLY A 112 -3.46 5.10 -5.05
C GLY A 112 -4.51 6.17 -5.34
N HIS A 113 -4.29 7.06 -6.32
CA HIS A 113 -5.22 8.13 -6.72
C HIS A 113 -5.86 7.91 -8.10
N VAL A 114 -5.53 6.78 -8.75
CA VAL A 114 -6.12 6.36 -10.03
C VAL A 114 -7.16 5.28 -9.77
N ARG A 115 -8.35 5.42 -10.36
CA ARG A 115 -9.44 4.43 -10.29
C ARG A 115 -9.14 3.22 -11.17
N SER A 116 -9.92 2.15 -11.01
CA SER A 116 -9.78 0.94 -11.82
C SER A 116 -10.04 1.15 -13.32
N ASP A 117 -10.74 2.22 -13.69
CA ASP A 117 -10.98 2.64 -15.08
C ASP A 117 -9.83 3.47 -15.68
N GLY A 118 -8.76 3.73 -14.89
CA GLY A 118 -7.63 4.56 -15.28
C GLY A 118 -7.83 6.05 -15.04
N THR A 119 -8.99 6.50 -14.57
CA THR A 119 -9.24 7.93 -14.31
C THR A 119 -8.64 8.37 -12.97
N VAL A 120 -7.98 9.53 -12.97
CA VAL A 120 -7.52 10.18 -11.73
C VAL A 120 -8.73 10.73 -10.96
N LEU A 121 -8.72 10.59 -9.64
CA LEU A 121 -9.76 11.18 -8.80
C LEU A 121 -9.79 12.71 -8.93
N GLU A 122 -10.97 13.26 -9.17
CA GLU A 122 -11.15 14.71 -9.36
C GLU A 122 -10.59 15.53 -8.19
N SER A 123 -10.83 15.06 -6.97
CA SER A 123 -10.33 15.69 -5.74
C SER A 123 -8.81 15.70 -5.60
N ALA A 124 -8.11 14.90 -6.40
CA ALA A 124 -6.65 14.77 -6.40
C ALA A 124 -6.01 15.22 -7.72
N ARG A 125 -6.80 15.59 -8.74
CA ARG A 125 -6.34 15.87 -10.11
C ARG A 125 -5.23 16.91 -10.15
N GLU A 126 -5.47 18.07 -9.55
CA GLU A 126 -4.49 19.17 -9.51
C GLU A 126 -3.16 18.71 -8.90
N LYS A 127 -3.21 18.02 -7.74
CA LYS A 127 -2.00 17.53 -7.08
C LYS A 127 -1.33 16.42 -7.87
N TYR A 128 -2.09 15.57 -8.55
CA TYR A 128 -1.56 14.52 -9.39
C TYR A 128 -0.78 15.10 -10.56
N GLU A 129 -1.34 16.08 -11.27
CA GLU A 129 -0.69 16.77 -12.39
C GLU A 129 0.58 17.50 -11.95
N LEU A 130 0.57 18.14 -10.78
CA LEU A 130 1.78 18.75 -10.22
C LEU A 130 2.88 17.73 -9.90
N VAL A 131 2.51 16.55 -9.39
CA VAL A 131 3.47 15.48 -9.09
C VAL A 131 4.04 14.88 -10.37
N GLU A 132 3.21 14.62 -11.38
CA GLU A 132 3.65 14.20 -12.72
C GLU A 132 4.66 15.19 -13.30
N ALA A 133 4.32 16.48 -13.31
CA ALA A 133 5.21 17.51 -13.84
C ALA A 133 6.52 17.63 -13.05
N ALA A 134 6.50 17.39 -11.74
CA ALA A 134 7.72 17.35 -10.92
C ALA A 134 8.59 16.13 -11.25
N GLU A 135 8.00 14.94 -11.44
CA GLU A 135 8.74 13.74 -11.87
C GLU A 135 9.37 13.94 -13.26
N GLU A 136 8.64 14.52 -14.22
CA GLU A 136 9.16 14.82 -15.56
C GLU A 136 10.34 15.80 -15.49
N ARG A 137 10.25 16.87 -14.67
CA ARG A 137 11.36 17.80 -14.44
C ARG A 137 12.58 17.08 -13.87
N MET A 138 12.40 16.27 -12.83
CA MET A 138 13.48 15.52 -12.19
C MET A 138 14.12 14.47 -13.13
N ALA A 139 13.30 13.83 -13.97
CA ALA A 139 13.79 12.90 -14.98
C ALA A 139 14.62 13.62 -16.06
N SER A 140 14.19 14.81 -16.48
CA SER A 140 14.91 15.62 -17.47
C SER A 140 16.24 16.19 -16.94
N SER A 141 16.33 16.50 -15.65
CA SER A 141 17.57 17.02 -15.03
C SER A 141 18.61 15.92 -14.76
N ASN A 142 18.17 14.66 -14.57
CA ASN A 142 19.03 13.53 -14.24
C ASN A 142 19.52 12.76 -15.48
N PHE A 143 19.78 13.44 -16.61
CA PHE A 143 20.23 12.84 -17.87
C PHE A 143 21.59 12.09 -17.80
N SER A 144 22.22 11.98 -16.63
CA SER A 144 23.48 11.27 -16.45
C SER A 144 23.60 10.67 -15.03
N GLU A 145 23.12 9.44 -14.84
CA GLU A 145 23.75 8.37 -14.04
C GLU A 145 22.72 7.25 -13.76
N GLU A 146 22.81 6.18 -14.54
CA GLU A 146 22.28 4.88 -14.15
C GLU A 146 23.00 4.43 -12.86
N GLY A 147 22.34 4.60 -11.71
CA GLY A 147 22.82 4.02 -10.45
C GLY A 147 22.67 4.86 -9.19
N SER A 148 22.14 6.08 -9.25
CA SER A 148 22.03 6.90 -8.04
C SER A 148 20.81 6.52 -7.20
N ASN A 149 21.05 6.21 -5.92
CA ASN A 149 20.02 6.06 -4.86
C ASN A 149 19.18 7.33 -4.61
N SER A 150 19.36 8.39 -5.41
CA SER A 150 18.66 9.67 -5.31
C SER A 150 17.15 9.55 -5.50
N GLN A 151 16.66 8.56 -6.27
CA GLN A 151 15.23 8.31 -6.47
C GLN A 151 14.50 7.83 -5.20
N LEU A 152 15.22 7.57 -4.10
CA LEU A 152 14.69 7.11 -2.82
C LEU A 152 14.77 8.16 -1.71
N ASP A 153 15.32 9.35 -1.97
CA ASP A 153 15.29 10.43 -0.97
C ASP A 153 13.91 11.10 -0.94
N ILE A 154 13.13 10.70 0.05
CA ILE A 154 11.80 11.24 0.30
C ILE A 154 11.80 12.72 0.67
N ASN A 155 12.94 13.38 0.85
CA ASN A 155 12.98 14.81 1.15
C ASN A 155 13.14 15.68 -0.10
N SER A 156 13.50 15.07 -1.24
CA SER A 156 13.75 15.76 -2.51
C SER A 156 12.92 15.21 -3.68
N ASP A 157 12.13 14.15 -3.47
CA ASP A 157 11.27 13.60 -4.50
C ASP A 157 10.07 14.50 -4.87
N ALA A 158 9.40 14.15 -5.98
CA ALA A 158 8.27 14.91 -6.53
C ALA A 158 7.13 15.13 -5.51
N LEU A 159 6.89 14.16 -4.62
CA LEU A 159 5.91 14.33 -3.55
C LEU A 159 6.33 15.39 -2.55
N SER A 160 7.61 15.45 -2.18
CA SER A 160 8.11 16.47 -1.26
C SER A 160 8.19 17.85 -1.90
N GLU A 161 8.40 17.95 -3.21
CA GLU A 161 8.29 19.23 -3.93
C GLU A 161 6.86 19.77 -3.89
N VAL A 162 5.87 18.92 -4.21
CA VAL A 162 4.46 19.35 -4.35
C VAL A 162 3.75 19.52 -3.00
N PHE A 163 4.04 18.68 -2.02
CA PHE A 163 3.35 18.68 -0.71
C PHE A 163 4.20 19.23 0.43
N GLY A 164 5.46 19.57 0.17
CA GLY A 164 6.43 19.86 1.21
C GLY A 164 6.78 18.63 2.06
N PRO A 165 7.50 18.85 3.17
CA PRO A 165 7.95 17.77 4.05
C PRO A 165 6.79 16.92 4.59
N ASP A 166 6.98 15.59 4.61
CA ASP A 166 6.03 14.70 5.28
C ASP A 166 5.84 15.01 6.76
N HIS A 167 4.62 14.75 7.24
CA HIS A 167 4.30 14.87 8.65
C HIS A 167 5.03 13.83 9.50
N LYS A 168 5.21 14.15 10.79
CA LYS A 168 5.72 13.21 11.78
C LYS A 168 4.87 11.94 11.77
N ASN A 169 5.53 10.78 11.69
CA ASN A 169 4.91 9.45 11.67
C ASN A 169 3.97 9.16 10.48
N ARG A 170 4.06 9.93 9.39
CA ARG A 170 3.28 9.64 8.17
C ARG A 170 4.07 10.00 6.91
N VAL A 171 4.70 9.00 6.32
CA VAL A 171 5.30 9.08 4.97
C VAL A 171 4.21 8.81 3.91
N ARG A 172 3.95 9.80 3.04
CA ARG A 172 3.03 9.67 1.89
C ARG A 172 3.44 8.51 0.98
N GLY A 173 2.46 7.85 0.37
CA GLY A 173 2.69 6.71 -0.54
C GLY A 173 3.10 5.38 0.13
N ILE A 174 3.37 5.37 1.44
CA ILE A 174 3.85 4.16 2.15
C ILE A 174 2.83 3.62 3.16
N GLY A 175 2.35 4.47 4.06
CA GLY A 175 1.37 4.06 5.06
C GLY A 175 1.29 4.95 6.30
N SER A 176 0.19 4.82 7.03
CA SER A 176 0.02 5.46 8.34
C SER A 176 0.99 4.89 9.37
N ASN A 177 1.47 5.72 10.30
CA ASN A 177 2.37 5.34 11.41
C ASN A 177 3.79 4.93 10.98
N ILE A 178 4.21 5.28 9.76
CA ILE A 178 5.59 5.14 9.32
C ILE A 178 6.27 6.50 9.43
N SER A 179 7.28 6.59 10.28
CA SER A 179 8.14 7.77 10.38
C SER A 179 9.19 7.80 9.27
N LYS A 180 9.68 9.00 8.94
CA LYS A 180 10.82 9.17 8.01
C LYS A 180 12.03 8.32 8.40
N ARG A 181 12.35 8.24 9.71
CA ARG A 181 13.45 7.42 10.24
C ARG A 181 13.27 5.94 9.96
N GLN A 182 12.07 5.40 10.17
CA GLN A 182 11.77 4.00 9.87
C GLN A 182 11.87 3.74 8.37
N TYR A 183 11.38 4.67 7.54
CA TYR A 183 11.45 4.56 6.10
C TYR A 183 12.91 4.53 5.61
N HIS A 184 13.75 5.51 6.01
CA HIS A 184 15.17 5.53 5.62
C HIS A 184 15.91 4.26 6.04
N ARG A 185 15.67 3.75 7.26
CA ARG A 185 16.26 2.47 7.71
C ARG A 185 15.82 1.31 6.82
N SER A 186 14.55 1.27 6.43
CA SER A 186 14.02 0.22 5.55
C SER A 186 14.59 0.28 4.15
N VAL A 187 14.83 1.48 3.62
CA VAL A 187 15.45 1.69 2.31
C VAL A 187 16.91 1.23 2.35
N ALA A 188 17.68 1.67 3.35
CA ALA A 188 19.07 1.25 3.51
C ALA A 188 19.19 -0.28 3.65
N ALA A 189 18.33 -0.90 4.47
CA ALA A 189 18.31 -2.35 4.61
C ALA A 189 17.96 -3.07 3.30
N LYS A 190 17.01 -2.55 2.51
CA LYS A 190 16.67 -3.11 1.20
C LYS A 190 17.84 -3.02 0.22
N ALA A 191 18.54 -1.89 0.18
CA ALA A 191 19.71 -1.71 -0.69
C ALA A 191 20.82 -2.72 -0.35
N ILE A 192 21.11 -2.91 0.94
CA ILE A 192 22.09 -3.92 1.40
C ILE A 192 21.66 -5.33 0.98
N ILE A 193 20.38 -5.68 1.15
CA ILE A 193 19.88 -7.00 0.75
C ILE A 193 19.99 -7.19 -0.77
N GLU A 194 19.70 -6.16 -1.56
CA GLU A 194 19.82 -6.21 -3.01
C GLU A 194 21.27 -6.36 -3.46
N GLU A 195 22.19 -5.65 -2.83
CA GLU A 195 23.63 -5.77 -3.04
C GLU A 195 24.13 -7.18 -2.73
N VAL A 196 23.81 -7.72 -1.55
CA VAL A 196 24.16 -9.10 -1.14
C VAL A 196 23.60 -10.14 -2.12
N ASN A 197 22.34 -9.98 -2.54
CA ASN A 197 21.74 -10.87 -3.53
C ASN A 197 22.45 -10.80 -4.88
N SER A 198 22.85 -9.59 -5.31
CA SER A 198 23.57 -9.41 -6.59
C SER A 198 24.95 -10.06 -6.57
N MET A 199 25.68 -9.97 -5.45
CA MET A 199 26.97 -10.64 -5.24
C MET A 199 26.81 -12.16 -5.31
N SER A 200 25.86 -12.72 -4.57
CA SER A 200 25.58 -14.16 -4.58
C SER A 200 25.24 -14.68 -5.98
N VAL A 201 24.47 -13.92 -6.77
CA VAL A 201 24.14 -14.30 -8.16
C VAL A 201 25.38 -14.25 -9.07
N ALA A 202 26.30 -13.32 -8.86
CA ALA A 202 27.55 -13.23 -9.63
C ALA A 202 28.48 -14.42 -9.37
N GLU A 203 28.59 -14.87 -8.12
CA GLU A 203 29.34 -16.06 -7.74
C GLU A 203 28.77 -17.32 -8.43
N VAL A 204 27.45 -17.53 -8.30
CA VAL A 204 26.77 -18.67 -8.95
C VAL A 204 26.93 -18.65 -10.46
N ARG A 205 26.90 -17.47 -11.11
CA ARG A 205 27.14 -17.35 -12.55
C ARG A 205 28.55 -17.79 -12.94
N THR A 206 29.55 -17.49 -12.11
CA THR A 206 30.95 -17.88 -12.34
C THR A 206 31.09 -19.40 -12.22
N ASP A 207 30.53 -19.99 -11.17
CA ASP A 207 30.55 -21.46 -10.99
C ASP A 207 29.86 -22.19 -12.15
N VAL A 208 28.71 -21.67 -12.62
CA VAL A 208 28.01 -22.23 -13.78
C VAL A 208 28.85 -22.14 -15.06
N ALA A 209 29.62 -21.08 -15.25
CA ALA A 209 30.53 -20.93 -16.40
C ALA A 209 31.68 -21.95 -16.34
N ASN A 210 32.25 -22.18 -15.16
CA ASN A 210 33.29 -23.20 -14.95
C ASN A 210 32.75 -24.61 -15.21
N VAL A 211 31.60 -24.97 -14.61
CA VAL A 211 30.94 -26.27 -14.83
C VAL A 211 30.63 -26.49 -16.31
N LYS A 212 30.21 -25.44 -17.03
CA LYS A 212 29.94 -25.54 -18.47
C LYS A 212 31.21 -25.88 -19.27
N THR A 213 32.35 -25.37 -18.84
CA THR A 213 33.66 -25.64 -19.45
C THR A 213 34.09 -27.09 -19.16
N ASP A 214 33.95 -27.53 -17.91
CA ASP A 214 34.26 -28.91 -17.50
C ASP A 214 33.40 -29.93 -18.25
N VAL A 215 32.08 -29.66 -18.38
CA VAL A 215 31.16 -30.52 -19.13
C VAL A 215 31.52 -30.59 -20.62
N ALA A 216 32.04 -29.52 -21.20
CA ALA A 216 32.54 -29.53 -22.58
C ALA A 216 33.82 -30.39 -22.71
N GLY A 217 34.72 -30.33 -21.73
CA GLY A 217 35.88 -31.20 -21.63
C GLY A 217 35.49 -32.67 -21.58
N VAL A 218 34.64 -33.05 -20.61
CA VAL A 218 34.16 -34.44 -20.43
C VAL A 218 33.45 -34.97 -21.68
N LYS A 219 32.69 -34.14 -22.40
CA LYS A 219 32.08 -34.54 -23.67
C LYS A 219 33.10 -34.87 -24.75
N THR A 220 34.21 -34.13 -24.80
CA THR A 220 35.31 -34.37 -25.75
C THR A 220 36.02 -35.67 -25.40
N ASP A 221 36.41 -35.85 -24.14
CA ASP A 221 37.07 -37.07 -23.66
C ASP A 221 36.21 -38.33 -23.91
N MET A 222 34.89 -38.22 -23.73
CA MET A 222 33.95 -39.32 -23.99
C MET A 222 33.84 -39.66 -25.48
N ALA A 223 33.95 -38.67 -26.38
CA ALA A 223 33.96 -38.90 -27.82
C ALA A 223 35.25 -39.62 -28.23
N ASP A 224 36.39 -39.20 -27.69
CA ASP A 224 37.69 -39.80 -27.94
C ASP A 224 37.73 -41.26 -27.45
N LEU A 225 37.31 -41.52 -26.20
CA LEU A 225 37.22 -42.88 -25.66
C LEU A 225 36.33 -43.80 -26.52
N LYS A 226 35.21 -43.28 -27.01
CA LYS A 226 34.31 -44.05 -27.88
C LYS A 226 34.97 -44.40 -29.21
N SER A 227 35.79 -43.51 -29.77
CA SER A 227 36.54 -43.77 -31.01
C SER A 227 37.63 -44.84 -30.83
N MET A 228 38.24 -44.93 -29.64
CA MET A 228 39.27 -45.94 -29.33
C MET A 228 38.71 -47.36 -29.15
N MET A 229 37.41 -47.48 -28.87
CA MET A 229 36.73 -48.75 -28.61
C MET A 229 36.02 -49.33 -29.86
N GLN A 230 36.08 -48.65 -31.01
CA GLN A 230 35.55 -49.12 -32.30
C GLN A 230 36.65 -49.72 -33.17
#